data_AF-A0A2G6IRF8-F1
#
_entry.id   AF-A0A2G6IRF8-F1
#
_cell.length_a   1.000
_cell.length_b   1.000
_cell.length_c   1.000
_cell.angle_alpha   90.00
_cell.angle_beta   90.00
_cell.angle_gamma   90.00
#
_symmetry.space_group_name_H-M   'P 1'
#
loop_
_entity.id
_entity.type
_entity.pdbx_description
1 polymer ?
#
loop_
_entity_poly.entity_id
_entity_poly.type
_entity_poly.pdbx_seq_one_letter_code
_entity_poly.pdbx_strand_id
1 'polypeptide(L)'
;MTKKTYRKTLSANDAGETKSHQAGMLIPKADHEFRAFLGELDPATKNPRRTISCLDEHGEEIDLQFIYYNNKLHDENGTRNEFRLTCLTGYLRRSGAKSGDELELSKDEGQNFFNLRLITNSHSDAVTGETSNRIVLRGWRRIH
;
A
#
# COMPACT_ATOMS: atom_id res chain seq x y z
N MET A 1 13.90 -20.43 -1.05
CA MET A 1 13.90 -19.00 -0.70
C MET A 1 12.51 -18.65 -0.23
N THR A 2 12.35 -18.08 0.96
CA THR A 2 11.02 -17.68 1.45
C THR A 2 10.69 -16.28 0.94
N LYS A 3 9.60 -16.16 0.19
CA LYS A 3 9.09 -14.88 -0.30
C LYS A 3 7.89 -14.49 0.54
N LYS A 4 7.88 -13.27 1.08
CA LYS A 4 6.70 -12.70 1.74
C LYS A 4 6.01 -11.75 0.79
N THR A 5 4.70 -11.87 0.69
CA THR A 5 3.88 -11.11 -0.26
C THR A 5 2.63 -10.59 0.44
N TYR A 6 2.32 -9.32 0.21
CA TYR A 6 1.10 -8.66 0.67
C TYR A 6 0.41 -8.00 -0.51
N ARG A 7 -0.92 -8.09 -0.54
CA ARG A 7 -1.75 -7.45 -1.57
C ARG A 7 -2.83 -6.58 -0.97
N LYS A 8 -3.16 -5.50 -1.66
CA LYS A 8 -4.31 -4.66 -1.35
C LYS A 8 -5.11 -4.38 -2.62
N THR A 9 -6.42 -4.59 -2.55
CA THR A 9 -7.35 -4.11 -3.59
C THR A 9 -7.47 -2.59 -3.49
N LEU A 10 -7.23 -1.91 -4.59
CA LEU A 10 -7.25 -0.46 -4.65
C LEU A 10 -8.68 0.06 -4.55
N SER A 11 -8.91 0.99 -3.62
CA SER A 11 -10.10 1.83 -3.66
C SER A 11 -9.93 2.97 -4.68
N ALA A 12 -11.02 3.66 -5.03
CA ALA A 12 -10.96 4.89 -5.82
C ALA A 12 -10.03 5.96 -5.20
N ASN A 13 -9.98 6.02 -3.85
CA ASN A 13 -9.05 6.89 -3.15
C ASN A 13 -7.60 6.45 -3.34
N ASP A 14 -7.32 5.15 -3.33
CA ASP A 14 -5.97 4.62 -3.51
C ASP A 14 -5.48 4.78 -4.95
N ALA A 15 -6.36 4.57 -5.94
CA ALA A 15 -6.08 4.73 -7.36
C ALA A 15 -5.96 6.21 -7.81
N GLY A 16 -6.34 7.16 -6.95
CA GLY A 16 -6.27 8.59 -7.27
C GLY A 16 -7.40 9.07 -8.16
N GLU A 17 -8.47 8.28 -8.28
CA GLU A 17 -9.67 8.62 -9.05
C GLU A 17 -10.53 9.67 -8.33
N THR A 18 -10.36 9.79 -7.01
CA THR A 18 -10.96 10.90 -6.27
C THR A 18 -10.09 12.14 -6.36
N LYS A 19 -10.72 13.32 -6.46
CA LYS A 19 -10.02 14.62 -6.38
C LYS A 19 -9.54 14.97 -4.96
N SER A 20 -9.43 13.98 -4.07
CA SER A 20 -9.03 14.17 -2.68
C SER A 20 -7.52 14.05 -2.53
N HIS A 21 -6.96 14.72 -1.52
CA HIS A 21 -5.55 14.52 -1.18
C HIS A 21 -5.32 13.10 -0.66
N GLN A 22 -4.56 12.31 -1.42
CA GLN A 22 -4.14 10.99 -0.96
C GLN A 22 -3.16 11.13 0.21
N ALA A 23 -3.60 10.76 1.42
CA ALA A 23 -2.73 10.72 2.59
C ALA A 23 -1.83 9.46 2.65
N GLY A 24 -1.88 8.59 1.63
CA GLY A 24 -1.21 7.28 1.57
C GLY A 24 -2.12 6.13 1.97
N MET A 25 -1.70 4.91 1.62
CA MET A 25 -2.44 3.68 1.91
C MET A 25 -2.32 3.33 3.39
N LEU A 26 -3.46 3.09 4.05
CA LEU A 26 -3.50 2.63 5.45
C LEU A 26 -2.84 1.26 5.59
N ILE A 27 -1.92 1.13 6.55
CA ILE A 27 -1.36 -0.14 7.00
C ILE A 27 -2.08 -0.56 8.29
N PRO A 28 -2.65 -1.78 8.38
CA PRO A 28 -3.40 -2.20 9.56
C PRO A 28 -2.55 -2.18 10.82
N LYS A 29 -2.96 -1.41 11.83
CA LYS A 29 -2.24 -1.30 13.11
C LYS A 29 -2.10 -2.65 13.84
N ALA A 30 -3.14 -3.49 13.74
CA ALA A 30 -3.19 -4.81 14.39
C ALA A 30 -2.35 -5.87 13.68
N ASP A 31 -1.90 -5.63 12.45
CA ASP A 31 -1.07 -6.58 11.69
C ASP A 31 0.42 -6.34 12.00
N HIS A 32 0.88 -6.93 13.10
CA HIS A 32 2.26 -6.80 13.56
C HIS A 32 3.25 -7.40 12.57
N GLU A 33 2.89 -8.49 11.89
CA GLU A 33 3.80 -9.15 10.94
C GLU A 33 4.00 -8.28 9.71
N PHE A 34 2.93 -7.67 9.17
CA PHE A 34 3.07 -6.78 8.03
C PHE A 34 3.85 -5.51 8.38
N ARG A 35 3.65 -4.96 9.59
CA ARG A 35 4.47 -3.82 10.06
C ARG A 35 5.94 -4.19 10.19
N ALA A 36 6.26 -5.34 10.78
CA ALA A 36 7.65 -5.83 10.87
C ALA A 36 8.25 -6.08 9.48
N PHE A 37 7.45 -6.61 8.54
CA PHE A 37 7.84 -6.79 7.14
C PHE A 37 8.24 -5.47 6.47
N LEU A 38 7.51 -4.38 6.75
CA LEU A 38 7.83 -3.03 6.29
C LEU A 38 8.94 -2.35 7.08
N GLY A 39 9.41 -2.95 8.17
CA GLY A 39 10.45 -2.44 9.07
C GLY A 39 9.89 -1.68 10.27
N GLU A 40 10.56 -1.83 11.43
CA GLU A 40 10.15 -1.22 12.68
C GLU A 40 10.24 0.31 12.67
N LEU A 41 9.33 0.95 13.41
CA LEU A 41 9.29 2.39 13.63
C LEU A 41 9.18 2.65 15.14
N ASP A 42 10.03 3.52 15.66
CA ASP A 42 10.06 3.85 17.09
C ASP A 42 8.87 4.76 17.47
N PRO A 43 7.89 4.30 18.27
CA PRO A 43 6.74 5.09 18.66
C PRO A 43 7.08 6.26 19.60
N ALA A 44 8.25 6.26 20.25
CA ALA A 44 8.71 7.36 21.11
C ALA A 44 9.16 8.58 20.30
N THR A 45 9.47 8.39 19.02
CA THR A 45 9.69 9.49 18.08
C THR A 45 8.35 9.98 17.53
N LYS A 46 8.17 11.29 17.34
CA LYS A 46 6.98 11.84 16.70
C LYS A 46 7.03 11.65 15.19
N ASN A 47 5.96 11.06 14.63
CA ASN A 47 5.78 10.76 13.22
C ASN A 47 7.00 10.04 12.58
N PRO A 48 7.49 8.95 13.20
CA PRO A 48 8.66 8.24 12.72
C PRO A 48 8.36 7.68 11.33
N ARG A 49 9.39 7.67 10.50
CA ARG A 49 9.27 7.21 9.12
C ARG A 49 10.54 6.52 8.67
N ARG A 50 10.38 5.65 7.68
CA ARG A 50 11.50 5.04 6.96
C ARG A 50 11.22 4.99 5.47
N THR A 51 12.28 5.11 4.70
CA THR A 51 12.24 4.85 3.26
C THR A 51 12.23 3.36 3.02
N ILE A 52 11.38 2.93 2.11
CA ILE A 52 11.29 1.58 1.61
C ILE A 52 11.62 1.64 0.12
N SER A 53 12.80 1.15 -0.24
CA SER A 53 13.22 1.08 -1.64
C SER A 53 12.59 -0.13 -2.32
N CYS A 54 11.97 0.12 -3.46
CA CYS A 54 11.27 -0.85 -4.26
C CYS A 54 11.83 -0.88 -5.69
N LEU A 55 11.71 -2.04 -6.34
CA LEU A 55 11.77 -2.18 -7.79
C LEU A 55 10.38 -2.53 -8.31
N ASP A 56 9.96 -1.89 -9.39
CA ASP A 56 8.72 -2.29 -10.07
C ASP A 56 8.93 -3.44 -11.06
N GLU A 57 7.84 -3.85 -11.73
CA GLU A 57 7.86 -4.89 -12.75
C GLU A 57 8.72 -4.58 -13.99
N HIS A 58 9.15 -3.33 -14.16
CA HIS A 58 10.02 -2.86 -15.24
C HIS A 58 11.45 -2.61 -14.78
N GLY A 59 11.75 -2.83 -13.50
CA GLY A 59 13.06 -2.57 -12.90
C GLY A 59 13.30 -1.11 -12.55
N GLU A 60 12.28 -0.26 -12.53
CA GLU A 60 12.41 1.13 -12.06
C GLU A 60 12.45 1.19 -10.53
N GLU A 61 13.40 1.94 -10.00
CA GLU A 61 13.49 2.21 -8.57
C GLU A 61 12.39 3.18 -8.12
N ILE A 62 11.73 2.81 -7.02
CA ILE A 62 10.72 3.64 -6.36
C ILE A 62 11.00 3.67 -4.87
N ASP A 63 11.15 4.86 -4.32
CA ASP A 63 11.20 5.04 -2.87
C ASP A 63 9.79 5.34 -2.32
N LEU A 64 9.31 4.43 -1.49
CA LEU A 64 8.09 4.60 -0.71
C LEU A 64 8.42 5.08 0.71
N GLN A 65 7.44 5.67 1.38
CA GLN A 65 7.60 6.10 2.76
C GLN A 65 6.62 5.39 3.67
N PHE A 66 7.14 4.60 4.60
CA PHE A 66 6.36 4.01 5.69
C PHE A 66 6.43 4.93 6.90
N ILE A 67 5.29 5.44 7.33
CA ILE A 67 5.16 6.49 8.33
C ILE A 67 4.16 6.05 9.40
N TYR A 68 4.49 6.27 10.67
CA TYR A 68 3.53 6.15 11.76
C TYR A 68 3.05 7.55 12.17
N TYR A 69 1.87 7.97 11.70
CA TYR A 69 1.26 9.21 12.20
C TYR A 69 0.75 8.99 13.62
N ASN A 70 1.54 9.39 14.61
CA ASN A 70 1.32 9.12 16.02
C ASN A 70 1.14 10.41 16.85
N ASN A 71 0.67 11.49 16.23
CA ASN A 71 0.36 12.77 16.88
C ASN A 71 -0.43 12.59 18.19
N LYS A 72 -1.34 11.61 18.26
CA LYS A 72 -2.11 11.31 19.49
C LYS A 72 -1.24 10.99 20.71
N LEU A 73 0.00 10.55 20.51
CA LEU A 73 0.94 10.21 21.59
C LEU A 73 1.84 11.40 21.99
N HIS A 74 1.96 12.41 21.14
CA HIS A 74 3.01 13.43 21.22
C HIS A 74 2.48 14.87 21.31
N ASP A 75 1.26 15.11 20.82
CA ASP A 75 0.66 16.43 20.75
C ASP A 75 -0.55 16.50 21.68
N GLU A 76 -0.68 17.58 22.45
CA GLU A 76 -1.81 17.82 23.36
C GLU A 76 -3.18 17.66 22.67
N ASN A 77 -3.29 18.11 21.42
CA ASN A 77 -4.49 18.02 20.59
C ASN A 77 -4.33 17.06 19.40
N GLY A 78 -3.35 16.16 19.45
CA GLY A 78 -3.09 15.21 18.38
C GLY A 78 -4.18 14.16 18.24
N THR A 79 -4.67 13.92 17.02
CA THR A 79 -5.74 12.95 16.78
C THR A 79 -5.28 11.70 16.03
N ARG A 80 -4.19 11.78 15.26
CA ARG A 80 -3.72 10.67 14.42
C ARG A 80 -3.00 9.59 15.21
N ASN A 81 -3.33 8.35 14.88
CA ASN A 81 -2.69 7.14 15.42
C ASN A 81 -2.78 5.99 14.40
N GLU A 82 -2.13 6.15 13.26
CA GLU A 82 -2.25 5.27 12.11
C GLU A 82 -0.94 5.13 11.34
N PHE A 83 -0.74 3.95 10.74
CA PHE A 83 0.41 3.68 9.88
C PHE A 83 0.01 3.87 8.42
N ARG A 84 0.89 4.49 7.62
CA ARG A 84 0.64 4.71 6.19
C ARG A 84 1.85 4.40 5.34
N LEU A 85 1.58 3.96 4.13
CA LEU A 85 2.54 3.86 3.03
C LEU A 85 2.22 4.95 2.01
N THR A 86 3.14 5.89 1.81
CA THR A 86 2.98 7.05 0.91
C THR A 86 3.97 6.98 -0.26
N CYS A 87 3.90 7.99 -1.14
CA CYS A 87 4.71 8.10 -2.37
C CYS A 87 4.35 7.07 -3.46
N LEU A 88 3.17 6.46 -3.38
CA LEU A 88 2.65 5.52 -4.38
C LEU A 88 2.02 6.21 -5.60
N THR A 89 1.61 7.47 -5.49
CA THR A 89 0.79 8.16 -6.50
C THR A 89 1.47 8.20 -7.87
N GLY A 90 2.78 8.46 -7.92
CA GLY A 90 3.53 8.48 -9.17
C GLY A 90 3.53 7.11 -9.86
N TYR A 91 3.72 6.03 -9.09
CA TYR A 91 3.64 4.65 -9.56
C TYR A 91 2.25 4.30 -10.07
N LEU A 92 1.23 4.48 -9.24
CA LEU A 92 -0.13 4.09 -9.62
C LEU A 92 -0.61 4.85 -10.87
N ARG A 93 -0.26 6.13 -11.00
CA ARG A 93 -0.58 6.93 -12.18
C ARG A 93 0.11 6.43 -13.44
N ARG A 94 1.42 6.13 -13.38
CA ARG A 94 2.18 5.66 -14.56
C ARG A 94 1.78 4.24 -14.98
N SER A 95 1.40 3.39 -14.02
CA SER A 95 0.90 2.04 -14.25
C SER A 95 -0.58 2.01 -14.68
N GLY A 96 -1.27 3.15 -14.74
CA GLY A 96 -2.67 3.22 -15.14
C GLY A 96 -3.64 2.53 -14.18
N ALA A 97 -3.31 2.50 -12.89
CA ALA A 97 -4.07 1.79 -11.87
C ALA A 97 -5.50 2.32 -11.72
N LYS A 98 -6.45 1.41 -11.53
CA LYS A 98 -7.88 1.70 -11.32
C LYS A 98 -8.38 1.11 -10.02
N SER A 99 -9.49 1.64 -9.51
CA SER A 99 -10.21 1.02 -8.41
C SER A 99 -10.61 -0.42 -8.77
N GLY A 100 -10.31 -1.37 -7.88
CA GLY A 100 -10.53 -2.81 -8.10
C GLY A 100 -9.30 -3.57 -8.58
N ASP A 101 -8.26 -2.90 -9.08
CA ASP A 101 -6.94 -3.50 -9.28
C ASP A 101 -6.28 -3.84 -7.94
N GLU A 102 -5.19 -4.61 -7.96
CA GLU A 102 -4.43 -4.91 -6.75
C GLU A 102 -3.00 -4.38 -6.82
N LEU A 103 -2.55 -3.76 -5.73
CA LEU A 103 -1.14 -3.51 -5.50
C LEU A 103 -0.54 -4.69 -4.74
N GLU A 104 0.51 -5.28 -5.28
CA GLU A 104 1.34 -6.29 -4.64
C GLU A 104 2.65 -5.67 -4.16
N LEU A 105 2.98 -5.93 -2.90
CA LEU A 105 4.28 -5.65 -2.31
C LEU A 105 4.87 -6.97 -1.84
N SER A 106 6.06 -7.31 -2.32
CA SER A 106 6.72 -8.56 -1.94
C SER A 106 8.21 -8.37 -1.69
N LYS A 107 8.82 -9.29 -0.94
CA LYS A 107 10.25 -9.27 -0.68
C LYS A 107 10.75 -10.68 -0.48
N ASP A 108 11.82 -11.02 -1.19
CA ASP A 108 12.53 -12.27 -0.99
C ASP A 108 13.46 -12.15 0.22
N GLU A 109 13.57 -13.24 0.97
CA GLU A 109 14.51 -13.33 2.08
C GLU A 109 15.94 -13.05 1.62
N GLY A 110 16.63 -12.15 2.31
CA GLY A 110 17.99 -11.70 1.98
C GLY A 110 18.08 -10.53 1.01
N GLN A 111 16.98 -10.07 0.39
CA GLN A 111 16.98 -8.84 -0.39
C GLN A 111 16.90 -7.60 0.51
N ASN A 112 17.43 -6.47 0.03
CA ASN A 112 17.33 -5.18 0.73
C ASN A 112 16.20 -4.30 0.19
N PHE A 113 15.73 -4.54 -1.03
CA PHE A 113 14.60 -3.86 -1.66
C PHE A 113 13.33 -4.72 -1.63
N PHE A 114 12.19 -4.11 -1.93
CA PHE A 114 10.91 -4.78 -2.15
C PHE A 114 10.62 -4.81 -3.65
N ASN A 115 9.81 -5.77 -4.09
CA ASN A 115 9.23 -5.78 -5.42
C ASN A 115 7.81 -5.22 -5.33
N LEU A 116 7.51 -4.25 -6.17
CA LEU A 116 6.20 -3.63 -6.32
C LEU A 116 5.60 -4.08 -7.65
N ARG A 117 4.32 -4.45 -7.65
CA ARG A 117 3.64 -4.85 -8.88
C ARG A 117 2.18 -4.44 -8.86
N LEU A 118 1.68 -3.93 -9.98
CA LEU A 118 0.26 -3.72 -10.22
C LEU A 118 -0.31 -4.98 -10.87
N ILE A 119 -1.39 -5.50 -10.29
CA ILE A 119 -2.15 -6.61 -10.84
C ILE A 119 -3.46 -6.00 -11.34
N THR A 120 -3.53 -5.79 -12.65
CA THR A 120 -4.74 -5.31 -13.29
C THR A 120 -5.80 -6.38 -13.21
N ASN A 121 -6.95 -6.05 -12.66
CA ASN A 121 -8.10 -6.93 -12.69
C ASN A 121 -8.77 -6.73 -14.06
N SER A 122 -8.22 -7.37 -15.09
CA SER A 122 -8.80 -7.36 -16.43
C SER A 122 -10.16 -8.05 -16.34
N HIS A 123 -11.22 -7.27 -16.12
CA HIS A 123 -12.53 -7.69 -16.56
C HIS A 123 -12.39 -7.93 -18.05
N SER A 124 -12.49 -9.20 -18.46
CA SER A 124 -12.79 -9.52 -19.84
C SER A 124 -14.00 -8.69 -20.24
N ASP A 125 -13.82 -7.74 -21.15
CA ASP A 125 -14.89 -7.09 -21.90
C ASP A 125 -15.55 -8.16 -22.79
N ALA A 126 -16.25 -9.11 -22.16
CA ALA A 126 -17.15 -10.04 -22.80
C ALA A 126 -18.56 -9.57 -22.46
N VAL A 127 -19.10 -8.78 -23.39
CA VAL A 127 -20.50 -8.47 -23.64
C VAL A 127 -21.47 -9.45 -22.94
N THR A 128 -22.27 -8.95 -22.00
CA THR A 128 -23.73 -9.13 -21.81
C THR A 128 -24.12 -9.08 -20.33
N GLY A 129 -25.08 -8.20 -20.01
CA GLY A 129 -25.96 -8.35 -18.85
C GLY A 129 -25.41 -7.82 -17.52
N GLU A 130 -26.12 -6.84 -16.98
CA GLU A 130 -26.00 -6.31 -15.62
C GLU A 130 -25.50 -7.32 -14.59
N THR A 131 -24.23 -7.20 -14.21
CA THR A 131 -23.75 -7.68 -12.93
C THR A 131 -23.21 -6.48 -12.18
N SER A 132 -23.87 -6.14 -11.08
CA SER A 132 -23.37 -5.16 -10.11
C SER A 132 -22.02 -5.68 -9.60
N ASN A 133 -20.93 -5.20 -10.20
CA ASN A 133 -19.56 -5.50 -9.83
C ASN A 133 -19.28 -4.85 -8.48
N ARG A 134 -19.78 -5.47 -7.42
CA ARG A 134 -19.51 -5.04 -6.05
C ARG A 134 -18.05 -5.31 -5.73
N ILE A 135 -17.21 -4.28 -5.87
CA ILE A 135 -15.81 -4.32 -5.41
C ILE A 135 -15.83 -4.51 -3.89
N VAL A 136 -15.34 -5.66 -3.43
CA VAL A 136 -15.17 -5.94 -2.00
C VAL A 136 -13.80 -5.42 -1.59
N LEU A 137 -13.76 -4.20 -1.06
CA LEU A 137 -12.54 -3.64 -0.52
C LEU A 137 -12.11 -4.46 0.70
N ARG A 138 -10.95 -5.08 0.58
CA ARG A 138 -10.23 -5.68 1.70
C ARG A 138 -9.00 -4.82 1.95
N GLY A 139 -8.64 -4.65 3.23
CA GLY A 139 -7.35 -4.09 3.59
C GLY A 139 -6.20 -4.94 3.03
N TRP A 140 -4.98 -4.62 3.43
CA TRP A 140 -3.84 -5.47 3.10
C TRP A 140 -4.06 -6.90 3.58
N ARG A 141 -3.71 -7.87 2.75
CA ARG A 141 -3.76 -9.30 3.07
C ARG A 141 -2.43 -9.96 2.72
N ARG A 142 -2.01 -10.90 3.55
CA ARG A 142 -0.88 -11.77 3.25
C ARG A 142 -1.28 -12.81 2.19
N ILE A 143 -0.35 -13.10 1.27
CA ILE A 143 -0.49 -14.19 0.30
C ILE A 143 0.41 -15.34 0.76
N HIS A 144 -0.15 -16.55 0.80
CA HIS A 144 0.52 -17.80 1.17
C HIS A 144 0.99 -18.56 -0.07
#